data_AF-A0A5B9WEA0-F1
#
_entry.id   AF-A0A5B9WEA0-F1
#
_cell.length_a   1.000
_cell.length_b   1.000
_cell.length_c   1.000
_cell.angle_alpha   90.00
_cell.angle_beta   90.00
_cell.angle_gamma   90.00
#
_symmetry.space_group_name_H-M   'P 1'
#
loop_
_entity.id
_entity.type
_entity.pdbx_description
1 polymer ?
#
loop_
_entity_poly.entity_id
_entity_poly.type
_entity_poly.pdbx_seq_one_letter_code
_entity_poly.pdbx_strand_id
1 'polypeptide(L)'
;MPLPSTGRVGPIAALCLVTSASIPAASAGADDLNRALGKLSERIKRAADAEGETAVVLSPFTAPQRMAANGSPGIRKALEAELKRRDVLVKNGARLEVKGDYGEAEDPAGKAVVRIHGRLIDRDSGRSLAEHSVDVDNLTSIAGLVGATMSVPIEPVPADRERAIREGLSRPSAHVSSSRISAGPKSPFAIEILAGPSGGAIRPRTAEVINGQAYLNIRSSERYAIKLINDAPFEVAATLMIDGLGLFAFSEHPEYSYVIIPARSSGVITGWHRTNDEAEEFVVTEYPRSAAAERSLAPSPDLGVITACFAAAWPAGGNPPLDEGMEGRSVRATGRGPITRAELAEVERKTGRLRAAISVRYTKDDGPGAVPDRPE
;
A
#
# COMPACT_ATOMS: atom_id res chain seq x y z
N MET A 1 19.15 -73.95 -22.72
CA MET A 1 18.37 -73.23 -23.76
C MET A 1 17.00 -72.90 -23.16
N PRO A 2 16.37 -71.74 -23.42
CA PRO A 2 16.76 -70.68 -24.36
C PRO A 2 17.55 -69.52 -23.69
N LEU A 3 17.49 -68.32 -24.29
CA LEU A 3 18.47 -67.22 -24.25
C LEU A 3 18.10 -66.03 -23.31
N PRO A 4 19.06 -65.13 -22.97
CA PRO A 4 18.83 -63.99 -22.08
C PRO A 4 18.21 -62.77 -22.78
N SER A 5 17.48 -61.95 -22.02
CA SER A 5 16.95 -60.65 -22.47
C SER A 5 17.97 -59.53 -22.29
N THR A 6 18.24 -58.77 -23.35
CA THR A 6 19.20 -57.66 -23.36
C THR A 6 18.54 -56.34 -22.93
N GLY A 7 18.91 -55.82 -21.76
CA GLY A 7 18.54 -54.46 -21.35
C GLY A 7 19.31 -53.40 -22.16
N ARG A 8 18.58 -52.54 -22.89
CA ARG A 8 19.19 -51.39 -23.61
C ARG A 8 19.51 -50.26 -22.63
N VAL A 9 20.76 -49.80 -22.63
CA VAL A 9 21.16 -48.54 -22.00
C VAL A 9 20.88 -47.39 -22.99
N GLY A 10 20.08 -46.41 -22.57
CA GLY A 10 19.82 -45.18 -23.33
C GLY A 10 20.85 -44.09 -22.98
N PRO A 11 21.14 -43.14 -23.90
CA PRO A 11 22.15 -42.11 -23.67
C PRO A 11 21.68 -41.03 -22.69
N ILE A 12 22.56 -40.62 -21.78
CA ILE A 12 22.37 -39.45 -20.92
C ILE A 12 22.63 -38.20 -21.76
N ALA A 13 21.57 -37.48 -22.11
CA ALA A 13 21.67 -36.16 -22.72
C ALA A 13 21.85 -35.10 -21.61
N ALA A 14 23.07 -34.56 -21.47
CA ALA A 14 23.33 -33.44 -20.58
C ALA A 14 22.72 -32.15 -21.15
N LEU A 15 21.70 -31.60 -20.49
CA LEU A 15 21.07 -30.34 -20.88
C LEU A 15 21.75 -29.18 -20.14
N CYS A 16 22.54 -28.39 -20.87
CA CYS A 16 23.07 -27.12 -20.36
C CYS A 16 21.91 -26.13 -20.13
N LEU A 17 21.65 -25.77 -18.87
CA LEU A 17 20.67 -24.73 -18.56
C LEU A 17 21.33 -23.35 -18.64
N VAL A 18 20.89 -22.52 -19.58
CA VAL A 18 21.32 -21.12 -19.69
C VAL A 18 20.62 -20.31 -18.60
N THR A 19 21.40 -19.68 -17.70
CA THR A 19 20.89 -18.81 -16.65
C THR A 19 20.51 -17.44 -17.22
N SER A 20 19.30 -17.33 -17.74
CA SER A 20 18.69 -16.05 -18.10
C SER A 20 18.30 -15.29 -16.84
N ALA A 21 19.06 -14.25 -16.48
CA ALA A 21 18.70 -13.35 -15.39
C ALA A 21 17.45 -12.54 -15.78
N SER A 22 16.30 -12.94 -15.25
CA SER A 22 15.04 -12.24 -15.44
C SER A 22 14.93 -11.10 -14.43
N ILE A 23 14.80 -9.86 -14.91
CA ILE A 23 14.53 -8.70 -14.06
C ILE A 23 13.06 -8.80 -13.60
N PRO A 24 12.75 -8.75 -12.29
CA PRO A 24 11.37 -8.81 -11.82
C PRO A 24 10.58 -7.59 -12.32
N ALA A 25 9.36 -7.83 -12.80
CA ALA A 25 8.43 -6.76 -13.13
C ALA A 25 7.92 -6.12 -11.84
N ALA A 26 7.97 -4.79 -11.78
CA ALA A 26 7.64 -4.05 -10.57
C ALA A 26 6.12 -3.80 -10.40
N SER A 27 5.75 -3.42 -9.18
CA SER A 27 4.42 -3.34 -8.61
C SER A 27 3.63 -2.08 -9.01
N ALA A 28 2.67 -2.17 -9.93
CA ALA A 28 2.02 -0.99 -10.56
C ALA A 28 1.49 0.13 -9.62
N GLY A 29 1.17 -0.16 -8.35
CA GLY A 29 0.82 0.84 -7.32
C GLY A 29 2.04 1.50 -6.66
N ALA A 30 2.91 0.72 -6.01
CA ALA A 30 4.10 1.27 -5.35
C ALA A 30 5.10 1.87 -6.37
N ASP A 31 5.06 1.43 -7.62
CA ASP A 31 5.87 1.96 -8.72
C ASP A 31 5.65 3.44 -9.01
N ASP A 32 4.46 3.98 -8.78
CA ASP A 32 4.22 5.41 -9.00
C ASP A 32 4.82 6.26 -7.88
N LEU A 33 4.58 5.87 -6.62
CA LEU A 33 5.19 6.52 -5.46
C LEU A 33 6.72 6.43 -5.50
N ASN A 34 7.27 5.24 -5.81
CA ASN A 34 8.71 5.02 -5.98
C ASN A 34 9.28 5.86 -7.14
N ARG A 35 8.57 5.97 -8.26
CA ARG A 35 8.98 6.79 -9.42
C ARG A 35 8.96 8.29 -9.08
N ALA A 36 7.94 8.76 -8.39
CA ALA A 36 7.86 10.14 -7.93
C ALA A 36 9.00 10.46 -6.96
N LEU A 37 9.22 9.60 -5.95
CA LEU A 37 10.29 9.79 -4.96
C LEU A 37 11.69 9.52 -5.53
N GLY A 38 11.81 8.73 -6.60
CA GLY A 38 13.03 8.61 -7.40
C GLY A 38 13.47 9.97 -7.94
N LYS A 39 12.56 10.70 -8.62
CA LYS A 39 12.81 12.07 -9.08
C LYS A 39 13.17 13.03 -7.94
N LEU A 40 12.55 12.88 -6.76
CA LEU A 40 12.87 13.70 -5.58
C LEU A 40 14.26 13.39 -5.03
N SER A 41 14.60 12.10 -4.90
CA SER A 41 15.89 11.63 -4.40
C SER A 41 17.07 12.03 -5.29
N GLU A 42 16.90 12.11 -6.62
CA GLU A 42 17.91 12.63 -7.55
C GLU A 42 18.23 14.10 -7.30
N ARG A 43 17.21 14.89 -6.97
CA ARG A 43 17.38 16.31 -6.67
C ARG A 43 18.02 16.51 -5.29
N ILE A 44 17.59 15.73 -4.30
CA ILE A 44 18.22 15.69 -2.97
C ILE A 44 19.69 15.32 -3.10
N LYS A 45 20.02 14.26 -3.85
CA LYS A 45 21.42 13.87 -4.10
C LYS A 45 22.23 15.00 -4.69
N ARG A 46 21.76 15.63 -5.78
CA ARG A 46 22.49 16.75 -6.42
C ARG A 46 22.75 17.91 -5.45
N ALA A 47 21.82 18.21 -4.55
CA ALA A 47 21.99 19.27 -3.55
C ALA A 47 22.90 18.85 -2.39
N ALA A 48 22.87 17.58 -1.96
CA ALA A 48 23.79 17.05 -0.96
C ALA A 48 25.24 16.96 -1.49
N ASP A 49 25.41 16.47 -2.72
CA ASP A 49 26.71 16.42 -3.41
C ASP A 49 27.34 17.83 -3.55
N ALA A 50 26.50 18.86 -3.76
CA ALA A 50 26.95 20.26 -3.86
C ALA A 50 27.43 20.86 -2.52
N GLU A 51 26.95 20.34 -1.38
CA GLU A 51 27.44 20.69 -0.03
C GLU A 51 28.59 19.77 0.43
N GLY A 52 28.99 18.78 -0.39
CA GLY A 52 30.01 17.78 -0.04
C GLY A 52 29.52 16.65 0.88
N GLU A 53 28.21 16.47 1.00
CA GLU A 53 27.56 15.58 1.97
C GLU A 53 27.06 14.29 1.31
N THR A 54 27.33 13.15 1.95
CA THR A 54 26.90 11.80 1.48
C THR A 54 25.81 11.19 2.36
N ALA A 55 25.33 11.92 3.36
CA ALA A 55 24.32 11.45 4.29
C ALA A 55 23.26 12.52 4.59
N VAL A 56 22.03 12.07 4.81
CA VAL A 56 20.89 12.90 5.23
C VAL A 56 20.16 12.25 6.40
N VAL A 57 19.49 13.02 7.24
CA VAL A 57 18.42 12.51 8.12
C VAL A 57 17.08 12.65 7.42
N LEU A 58 16.22 11.63 7.50
CA LEU A 58 14.85 11.71 7.02
C LEU A 58 13.91 12.04 8.19
N SER A 59 13.29 13.21 8.12
CA SER A 59 12.25 13.66 9.04
C SER A 59 10.85 13.39 8.47
N PRO A 60 9.78 13.50 9.29
CA PRO A 60 8.40 13.30 8.83
C PRO A 60 7.99 14.16 7.64
N PHE A 61 7.09 13.61 6.83
CA PHE A 61 6.31 14.36 5.85
C PHE A 61 4.91 14.58 6.41
N THR A 62 4.49 15.84 6.59
CA THR A 62 3.22 16.16 7.26
C THR A 62 2.07 16.35 6.27
N ALA A 63 0.89 15.82 6.61
CA ALA A 63 -0.36 16.15 5.91
C ALA A 63 -1.08 17.32 6.61
N PRO A 64 -1.90 18.10 5.87
CA PRO A 64 -2.93 18.95 6.46
C PRO A 64 -3.84 18.16 7.42
N GLN A 65 -4.05 18.68 8.64
CA GLN A 65 -4.85 18.03 9.69
C GLN A 65 -6.24 17.57 9.21
N ARG A 66 -6.90 18.37 8.35
CA ARG A 66 -8.22 18.07 7.77
C ARG A 66 -8.34 16.72 7.04
N MET A 67 -7.22 16.14 6.59
CA MET A 67 -7.22 14.89 5.84
C MET A 67 -7.30 13.65 6.75
N ALA A 68 -6.89 13.78 8.03
CA ALA A 68 -6.75 12.67 8.97
C ALA A 68 -6.00 11.47 8.32
N ALA A 69 -4.85 11.77 7.73
CA ALA A 69 -4.06 10.89 6.87
C ALA A 69 -2.70 10.56 7.51
N ASN A 70 -2.19 9.34 7.28
CA ASN A 70 -0.93 8.87 7.86
C ASN A 70 0.00 8.22 6.80
N GLY A 71 0.17 8.87 5.65
CA GLY A 71 1.05 8.42 4.56
C GLY A 71 2.57 8.65 4.79
N SER A 72 2.96 9.38 5.84
CA SER A 72 4.37 9.73 6.14
C SER A 72 5.32 8.51 6.18
N PRO A 73 4.98 7.39 6.86
CA PRO A 73 5.87 6.22 6.90
C PRO A 73 6.09 5.60 5.52
N GLY A 74 5.04 5.54 4.69
CA GLY A 74 5.12 5.12 3.29
C GLY A 74 6.05 6.00 2.45
N ILE A 75 5.84 7.32 2.47
CA ILE A 75 6.69 8.30 1.76
C ILE A 75 8.15 8.14 2.18
N ARG A 76 8.42 8.10 3.50
CA ARG A 76 9.78 8.00 4.04
C ARG A 76 10.46 6.70 3.67
N LYS A 77 9.80 5.55 3.76
CA LYS A 77 10.37 4.24 3.39
C LYS A 77 10.73 4.17 1.91
N ALA A 78 9.84 4.64 1.04
CA ALA A 78 10.11 4.71 -0.39
C ALA A 78 11.28 5.68 -0.69
N LEU A 79 11.31 6.85 -0.07
CA LEU A 79 12.40 7.81 -0.24
C LEU A 79 13.74 7.30 0.31
N GLU A 80 13.77 6.60 1.44
CA GLU A 80 14.94 5.91 2.00
C GLU A 80 15.51 4.90 1.00
N ALA A 81 14.65 4.10 0.36
CA ALA A 81 15.06 3.13 -0.65
C ALA A 81 15.62 3.81 -1.91
N GLU A 82 14.99 4.88 -2.39
CA GLU A 82 15.44 5.64 -3.57
C GLU A 82 16.76 6.40 -3.32
N LEU A 83 16.98 6.93 -2.11
CA LEU A 83 18.24 7.56 -1.69
C LEU A 83 19.36 6.52 -1.55
N LYS A 84 19.08 5.36 -0.94
CA LYS A 84 20.04 4.26 -0.82
C LYS A 84 20.50 3.72 -2.18
N ARG A 85 19.59 3.63 -3.17
CA ARG A 85 19.94 3.27 -4.56
C ARG A 85 20.81 4.32 -5.30
N ARG A 86 21.05 5.48 -4.67
CA ARG A 86 21.85 6.60 -5.19
C ARG A 86 23.04 6.91 -4.28
N ASP A 87 23.43 5.96 -3.43
CA ASP A 87 24.55 6.04 -2.49
C ASP A 87 24.44 7.18 -1.47
N VAL A 88 23.23 7.68 -1.19
CA VAL A 88 22.97 8.63 -0.11
C VAL A 88 22.53 7.87 1.14
N LEU A 89 23.31 8.00 2.23
CA LEU A 89 23.07 7.28 3.48
C LEU A 89 22.02 8.00 4.35
N VAL A 90 21.02 7.28 4.85
CA VAL A 90 20.09 7.83 5.85
C VAL A 90 20.68 7.61 7.26
N LYS A 91 20.98 8.70 7.98
CA LYS A 91 21.59 8.70 9.31
C LYS A 91 21.02 9.80 10.21
N ASN A 92 20.59 9.44 11.42
CA ASN A 92 20.00 10.40 12.38
C ASN A 92 20.96 11.54 12.80
N GLY A 93 22.28 11.30 12.73
CA GLY A 93 23.33 12.29 13.01
C GLY A 93 23.87 13.06 11.79
N ALA A 94 23.24 12.94 10.61
CA ALA A 94 23.67 13.71 9.44
C ALA A 94 23.38 15.22 9.62
N ARG A 95 24.26 16.07 9.08
CA ARG A 95 24.11 17.54 9.05
C ARG A 95 22.93 17.98 8.19
N LEU A 96 22.67 17.29 7.07
CA LEU A 96 21.55 17.61 6.20
C LEU A 96 20.28 16.88 6.63
N GLU A 97 19.16 17.59 6.68
CA GLU A 97 17.81 17.07 6.94
C GLU A 97 16.96 17.14 5.67
N VAL A 98 16.29 16.04 5.32
CA VAL A 98 15.15 16.06 4.39
C VAL A 98 13.86 16.01 5.21
N LYS A 99 13.02 17.03 5.06
CA LYS A 99 11.66 17.04 5.62
C LYS A 99 10.68 17.64 4.63
N GLY A 100 9.38 17.43 4.85
CA GLY A 100 8.41 17.83 3.85
C GLY A 100 6.98 17.88 4.33
N ASP A 101 6.10 18.13 3.37
CA ASP A 101 4.66 18.06 3.51
C ASP A 101 4.08 17.36 2.28
N TYR A 102 2.85 16.86 2.39
CA TYR A 102 2.14 16.26 1.28
C TYR A 102 0.63 16.51 1.40
N GLY A 103 -0.06 16.54 0.27
CA GLY A 103 -1.51 16.72 0.26
C GLY A 103 -2.14 16.62 -1.12
N GLU A 104 -3.47 16.64 -1.13
CA GLU A 104 -4.26 16.76 -2.35
C GLU A 104 -3.91 18.03 -3.13
N ALA A 105 -3.71 17.87 -4.44
CA ALA A 105 -3.50 18.95 -5.39
C ALA A 105 -4.10 18.55 -6.75
N GLU A 106 -4.02 19.46 -7.71
CA GLU A 106 -4.29 19.17 -9.12
C GLU A 106 -3.02 19.35 -9.96
N ASP A 107 -2.94 18.59 -11.05
CA ASP A 107 -1.96 18.80 -12.11
C ASP A 107 -2.43 19.91 -13.09
N PRO A 108 -1.61 20.33 -14.06
CA PRO A 108 -2.01 21.35 -15.05
C PRO A 108 -3.18 20.97 -15.97
N ALA A 109 -3.61 19.70 -15.98
CA ALA A 109 -4.76 19.22 -16.72
C ALA A 109 -6.04 19.11 -15.85
N GLY A 110 -5.97 19.47 -14.57
CA GLY A 110 -7.08 19.38 -13.61
C GLY A 110 -7.34 17.95 -13.10
N LYS A 111 -6.37 17.05 -13.22
CA LYS A 111 -6.41 15.70 -12.63
C LYS A 111 -5.98 15.78 -11.17
N ALA A 112 -6.69 15.07 -10.29
CA ALA A 112 -6.34 14.93 -8.88
C ALA A 112 -5.02 14.16 -8.71
N VAL A 113 -4.12 14.73 -7.90
CA VAL A 113 -2.82 14.15 -7.53
C VAL A 113 -2.54 14.33 -6.04
N VAL A 114 -1.61 13.55 -5.49
CA VAL A 114 -0.95 13.89 -4.22
C VAL A 114 0.39 14.52 -4.53
N ARG A 115 0.54 15.79 -4.17
CA ARG A 115 1.81 16.51 -4.28
C ARG A 115 2.62 16.28 -3.01
N ILE A 116 3.85 15.79 -3.16
CA ILE A 116 4.83 15.62 -2.08
C ILE A 116 5.88 16.71 -2.24
N HIS A 117 5.98 17.59 -1.26
CA HIS A 117 6.95 18.68 -1.22
C HIS A 117 8.10 18.34 -0.27
N GLY A 118 9.29 18.09 -0.82
CA GLY A 118 10.51 17.82 -0.05
C GLY A 118 11.44 19.03 0.00
N ARG A 119 11.95 19.31 1.20
CA ARG A 119 12.95 20.34 1.48
C ARG A 119 14.22 19.70 2.04
N LEU A 120 15.38 20.03 1.48
CA LEU A 120 16.69 19.70 2.02
C LEU A 120 17.21 20.91 2.81
N ILE A 121 17.57 20.71 4.07
CA ILE A 121 17.92 21.77 5.02
C ILE A 121 19.26 21.44 5.67
N ASP A 122 20.15 22.42 5.77
CA ASP A 122 21.33 22.34 6.62
C ASP A 122 20.92 22.58 8.08
N ARG A 123 21.08 21.57 8.95
CA ARG A 123 20.64 21.64 10.35
C ARG A 123 21.45 22.62 11.20
N ASP A 124 22.70 22.89 10.81
CA ASP A 124 23.60 23.75 11.58
C ASP A 124 23.28 25.23 11.34
N SER A 125 22.90 25.58 10.11
CA SER A 125 22.55 26.95 9.70
C SER A 125 21.05 27.22 9.62
N GLY A 126 20.22 26.18 9.63
CA GLY A 126 18.77 26.26 9.37
C GLY A 126 18.41 26.60 7.91
N ARG A 127 19.39 26.70 7.01
CA ARG A 127 19.21 27.15 5.63
C ARG A 127 18.55 26.07 4.77
N SER A 128 17.49 26.43 4.06
CA SER A 128 16.95 25.59 2.98
C SER A 128 17.90 25.60 1.77
N LEU A 129 18.34 24.43 1.35
CA LEU A 129 19.32 24.20 0.28
C LEU A 129 18.65 23.87 -1.05
N ALA A 130 17.52 23.14 -1.00
CA ALA A 130 16.74 22.77 -2.17
C ALA A 130 15.29 22.46 -1.77
N GLU A 131 14.33 22.92 -2.57
CA GLU A 131 12.89 22.66 -2.36
C GLU A 131 12.25 22.15 -3.65
N HIS A 132 11.59 21.00 -3.57
CA HIS A 132 11.11 20.28 -4.75
C HIS A 132 9.81 19.52 -4.50
N SER A 133 8.85 19.74 -5.40
CA SER A 133 7.62 18.95 -5.49
C SER A 133 7.76 17.79 -6.47
N VAL A 134 7.12 16.68 -6.13
CA VAL A 134 6.80 15.58 -7.06
C VAL A 134 5.34 15.18 -6.87
N ASP A 135 4.67 14.82 -7.96
CA ASP A 135 3.27 14.44 -7.97
C ASP A 135 3.13 12.92 -8.09
N VAL A 136 2.22 12.36 -7.31
CA VAL A 136 1.76 10.95 -7.33
C VAL A 136 0.36 10.96 -7.93
N ASP A 137 0.18 10.27 -9.05
CA ASP A 137 -1.02 10.38 -9.91
C ASP A 137 -1.77 9.04 -10.10
N ASN A 138 -1.23 7.95 -9.54
CA ASN A 138 -1.92 6.67 -9.42
C ASN A 138 -2.96 6.72 -8.28
N LEU A 139 -4.23 6.44 -8.61
CA LEU A 139 -5.34 6.57 -7.67
C LEU A 139 -5.25 5.63 -6.44
N THR A 140 -4.65 4.43 -6.58
CA THR A 140 -4.42 3.53 -5.45
C THR A 140 -3.41 4.15 -4.46
N SER A 141 -2.35 4.75 -4.98
CA SER A 141 -1.30 5.41 -4.20
C SER A 141 -1.80 6.71 -3.58
N ILE A 142 -2.58 7.51 -4.31
CA ILE A 142 -3.33 8.66 -3.78
C ILE A 142 -4.19 8.21 -2.59
N ALA A 143 -5.05 7.21 -2.78
CA ALA A 143 -5.95 6.74 -1.75
C ALA A 143 -5.23 6.25 -0.47
N GLY A 144 -4.09 5.57 -0.63
CA GLY A 144 -3.26 5.11 0.48
C GLY A 144 -2.53 6.22 1.24
N LEU A 145 -2.06 7.25 0.52
CA LEU A 145 -1.39 8.39 1.13
C LEU A 145 -2.37 9.26 1.94
N VAL A 146 -3.59 9.48 1.43
CA VAL A 146 -4.59 10.39 2.03
C VAL A 146 -5.63 9.70 2.92
N GLY A 147 -5.66 8.36 2.95
CA GLY A 147 -6.71 7.62 3.65
C GLY A 147 -8.09 7.82 3.04
N ALA A 148 -8.21 7.76 1.71
CA ALA A 148 -9.48 8.03 1.03
C ALA A 148 -10.54 6.94 1.28
N THR A 149 -11.81 7.33 1.33
CA THR A 149 -12.95 6.40 1.33
C THR A 149 -13.95 6.83 0.26
N MET A 150 -13.87 6.18 -0.90
CA MET A 150 -14.60 6.55 -2.12
C MET A 150 -15.00 5.32 -2.96
N SER A 151 -16.17 5.40 -3.58
CA SER A 151 -16.57 4.50 -4.68
C SER A 151 -16.22 5.17 -6.00
N VAL A 152 -15.58 4.44 -6.92
CA VAL A 152 -15.05 5.00 -8.17
C VAL A 152 -15.82 4.40 -9.36
N PRO A 153 -16.54 5.20 -10.15
CA PRO A 153 -17.21 4.74 -11.35
C PRO A 153 -16.25 4.09 -12.36
N ILE A 154 -16.71 3.00 -12.96
CA ILE A 154 -16.00 2.26 -14.02
C ILE A 154 -16.46 2.72 -15.41
N GLU A 155 -17.67 3.30 -15.48
CA GLU A 155 -18.29 3.77 -16.71
C GLU A 155 -17.42 4.83 -17.44
N PRO A 156 -17.47 4.85 -18.78
CA PRO A 156 -16.36 5.38 -19.59
C PRO A 156 -16.31 6.91 -19.70
N VAL A 157 -17.16 7.68 -19.02
CA VAL A 157 -17.14 9.14 -19.07
C VAL A 157 -16.01 9.66 -18.16
N PRO A 158 -14.86 10.13 -18.70
CA PRO A 158 -13.69 10.39 -17.86
C PRO A 158 -13.92 11.55 -16.88
N ALA A 159 -14.71 12.54 -17.31
CA ALA A 159 -15.09 13.69 -16.48
C ALA A 159 -15.96 13.30 -15.27
N ASP A 160 -16.83 12.30 -15.40
CA ASP A 160 -17.67 11.82 -14.29
C ASP A 160 -16.84 11.02 -13.30
N ARG A 161 -15.91 10.20 -13.80
CA ARG A 161 -14.95 9.47 -12.97
C ARG A 161 -14.01 10.41 -12.22
N GLU A 162 -13.45 11.41 -12.88
CA GLU A 162 -12.56 12.40 -12.25
C GLU A 162 -13.31 13.28 -11.23
N ARG A 163 -14.56 13.65 -11.53
CA ARG A 163 -15.44 14.33 -10.57
C ARG A 163 -15.69 13.45 -9.34
N ALA A 164 -16.03 12.18 -9.51
CA ALA A 164 -16.25 11.26 -8.39
C ALA A 164 -14.98 11.03 -7.55
N ILE A 165 -13.79 11.07 -8.16
CA ILE A 165 -12.50 11.03 -7.44
C ILE A 165 -12.32 12.30 -6.60
N ARG A 166 -12.46 13.48 -7.20
CA ARG A 166 -12.35 14.78 -6.49
C ARG A 166 -13.37 14.89 -5.35
N GLU A 167 -14.59 14.46 -5.59
CA GLU A 167 -15.65 14.39 -4.56
C GLU A 167 -15.28 13.38 -3.47
N GLY A 168 -14.81 12.18 -3.81
CA GLY A 168 -14.42 11.15 -2.84
C GLY A 168 -13.18 11.47 -2.00
N LEU A 169 -12.28 12.33 -2.50
CA LEU A 169 -11.15 12.90 -1.76
C LEU A 169 -11.61 13.99 -0.79
N SER A 170 -12.30 15.01 -1.32
CA SER A 170 -12.73 16.18 -0.53
C SER A 170 -13.91 15.92 0.41
N ARG A 171 -14.73 14.91 0.11
CA ARG A 171 -15.97 14.55 0.82
C ARG A 171 -16.10 13.01 0.91
N PRO A 172 -15.26 12.35 1.73
CA PRO A 172 -15.32 10.90 1.90
C PRO A 172 -16.70 10.44 2.38
N SER A 173 -17.08 9.21 2.06
CA SER A 173 -18.43 8.68 2.31
C SER A 173 -18.42 7.24 2.83
N ALA A 174 -17.67 7.04 3.92
CA ALA A 174 -17.67 5.79 4.67
C ALA A 174 -19.09 5.40 5.11
N HIS A 175 -19.44 4.15 4.88
CA HIS A 175 -20.67 3.52 5.36
C HIS A 175 -20.30 2.36 6.29
N VAL A 176 -20.98 2.27 7.44
CA VAL A 176 -20.78 1.20 8.41
C VAL A 176 -22.09 0.48 8.64
N SER A 177 -22.05 -0.85 8.57
CA SER A 177 -23.18 -1.73 8.88
C SER A 177 -22.66 -2.87 9.76
N SER A 178 -23.06 -2.88 11.03
CA SER A 178 -22.40 -3.69 12.08
C SER A 178 -20.88 -3.39 12.11
N SER A 179 -20.02 -4.41 12.02
CA SER A 179 -18.56 -4.26 11.91
C SER A 179 -18.03 -4.00 10.49
N ARG A 180 -18.90 -4.00 9.48
CA ARG A 180 -18.53 -3.91 8.06
C ARG A 180 -18.44 -2.46 7.61
N ILE A 181 -17.25 -2.06 7.14
CA ILE A 181 -16.94 -0.72 6.63
C ILE A 181 -16.83 -0.78 5.11
N SER A 182 -17.56 0.07 4.40
CA SER A 182 -17.54 0.16 2.93
C SER A 182 -17.51 1.61 2.44
N ALA A 183 -17.23 1.80 1.15
CA ALA A 183 -17.24 3.11 0.50
C ALA A 183 -18.65 3.58 0.05
N GLY A 184 -19.69 3.07 0.70
CA GLY A 184 -21.09 3.35 0.40
C GLY A 184 -22.01 2.13 0.60
N PRO A 185 -23.33 2.35 0.82
CA PRO A 185 -24.28 1.30 1.19
C PRO A 185 -24.54 0.25 0.10
N LYS A 186 -24.17 0.54 -1.15
CA LYS A 186 -24.28 -0.39 -2.29
C LYS A 186 -22.93 -0.96 -2.75
N SER A 187 -21.83 -0.64 -2.06
CA SER A 187 -20.51 -1.15 -2.47
C SER A 187 -20.41 -2.66 -2.20
N PRO A 188 -20.05 -3.49 -3.20
CA PRO A 188 -19.81 -4.92 -3.00
C PRO A 188 -18.51 -5.20 -2.25
N PHE A 189 -17.68 -4.18 -2.03
CA PHE A 189 -16.39 -4.29 -1.35
C PHE A 189 -16.49 -3.72 0.07
N ALA A 190 -15.83 -4.39 1.02
CA ALA A 190 -15.79 -3.93 2.40
C ALA A 190 -14.54 -4.43 3.14
N ILE A 191 -14.29 -3.84 4.30
CA ILE A 191 -13.36 -4.36 5.30
C ILE A 191 -14.07 -4.56 6.64
N GLU A 192 -13.58 -5.50 7.45
CA GLU A 192 -13.83 -5.56 8.89
C GLU A 192 -12.49 -5.56 9.61
N ILE A 193 -12.39 -4.79 10.70
CA ILE A 193 -11.21 -4.83 11.59
C ILE A 193 -11.53 -5.75 12.75
N LEU A 194 -10.74 -6.82 12.91
CA LEU A 194 -10.85 -7.75 14.01
C LEU A 194 -9.72 -7.46 15.00
N ALA A 195 -10.00 -7.25 16.28
CA ALA A 195 -8.96 -6.97 17.26
C ALA A 195 -9.27 -7.59 18.63
N GLY A 196 -8.22 -7.88 19.40
CA GLY A 196 -8.31 -8.50 20.71
C GLY A 196 -6.95 -8.59 21.41
N PRO A 197 -6.92 -9.08 22.66
CA PRO A 197 -5.68 -9.21 23.42
C PRO A 197 -4.73 -10.23 22.78
N SER A 198 -3.43 -10.03 22.97
CA SER A 198 -2.41 -11.02 22.60
C SER A 198 -2.71 -12.38 23.26
N GLY A 199 -2.58 -13.47 22.49
CA GLY A 199 -2.97 -14.83 22.90
C GLY A 199 -4.48 -15.10 23.02
N GLY A 200 -5.35 -14.08 22.92
CA GLY A 200 -6.80 -14.23 23.01
C GLY A 200 -7.53 -14.21 21.67
N ALA A 201 -8.85 -14.41 21.70
CA ALA A 201 -9.69 -14.37 20.50
C ALA A 201 -9.85 -12.93 19.97
N ILE A 202 -9.48 -12.70 18.71
CA ILE A 202 -9.79 -11.46 17.98
C ILE A 202 -11.27 -11.44 17.56
N ARG A 203 -11.92 -10.27 17.62
CA ARG A 203 -13.35 -10.11 17.25
C ARG A 203 -13.55 -8.87 16.39
N PRO A 204 -14.52 -8.87 15.45
CA PRO A 204 -14.85 -7.69 14.66
C PRO A 204 -15.20 -6.47 15.53
N ARG A 205 -14.76 -5.29 15.12
CA ARG A 205 -15.07 -4.00 15.75
C ARG A 205 -15.99 -3.17 14.87
N THR A 206 -16.99 -2.57 15.50
CA THR A 206 -17.81 -1.51 14.91
C THR A 206 -16.99 -0.22 14.83
N ALA A 207 -17.09 0.48 13.72
CA ALA A 207 -16.56 1.84 13.56
C ALA A 207 -17.67 2.89 13.69
N GLU A 208 -17.33 4.09 14.15
CA GLU A 208 -18.18 5.27 14.03
C GLU A 208 -17.85 6.01 12.72
N VAL A 209 -18.83 6.69 12.11
CA VAL A 209 -18.60 7.56 10.95
C VAL A 209 -18.65 9.02 11.38
N ILE A 210 -17.55 9.74 11.13
CA ILE A 210 -17.34 11.14 11.56
C ILE A 210 -16.81 11.89 10.35
N ASN A 211 -17.47 12.98 9.97
CA ASN A 211 -17.13 13.77 8.78
C ASN A 211 -16.94 12.90 7.51
N GLY A 212 -17.74 11.83 7.39
CA GLY A 212 -17.69 10.90 6.26
C GLY A 212 -16.54 9.88 6.28
N GLN A 213 -15.75 9.81 7.34
CA GLN A 213 -14.65 8.86 7.52
C GLN A 213 -14.97 7.88 8.66
N ALA A 214 -14.50 6.63 8.55
CA ALA A 214 -14.66 5.63 9.61
C ALA A 214 -13.55 5.73 10.66
N TYR A 215 -13.92 5.65 11.94
CA TYR A 215 -13.05 5.67 13.11
C TYR A 215 -13.34 4.49 14.04
N LEU A 216 -12.30 3.89 14.62
CA LEU A 216 -12.42 2.93 15.72
C LEU A 216 -11.20 3.02 16.66
N ASN A 217 -11.23 2.28 17.77
CA ASN A 217 -10.07 2.14 18.65
C ASN A 217 -9.45 0.74 18.48
N ILE A 218 -8.12 0.65 18.39
CA ILE A 218 -7.34 -0.57 18.64
C ILE A 218 -6.37 -0.25 19.78
N ARG A 219 -6.59 -0.85 20.95
CA ARG A 219 -5.89 -0.48 22.18
C ARG A 219 -4.43 -0.89 22.13
N SER A 220 -3.61 -0.27 22.95
CA SER A 220 -2.20 -0.64 23.04
C SER A 220 -2.04 -2.09 23.49
N SER A 221 -1.06 -2.78 22.92
CA SER A 221 -0.82 -4.23 23.06
C SER A 221 -1.92 -5.16 22.53
N GLU A 222 -2.98 -4.66 21.86
CA GLU A 222 -3.89 -5.53 21.11
C GLU A 222 -3.28 -5.94 19.77
N ARG A 223 -3.54 -7.20 19.40
CA ARG A 223 -3.30 -7.71 18.05
C ARG A 223 -4.55 -7.54 17.22
N TYR A 224 -4.39 -7.30 15.92
CA TYR A 224 -5.50 -7.13 15.00
C TYR A 224 -5.28 -7.84 13.67
N ALA A 225 -6.39 -8.11 12.99
CA ALA A 225 -6.44 -8.69 11.66
C ALA A 225 -7.47 -7.92 10.82
N ILE A 226 -7.28 -7.92 9.51
CA ILE A 226 -8.07 -7.15 8.55
C ILE A 226 -8.76 -8.15 7.63
N LYS A 227 -10.07 -8.25 7.72
CA LYS A 227 -10.87 -9.08 6.82
C LYS A 227 -11.27 -8.26 5.60
N LEU A 228 -10.85 -8.68 4.43
CA LEU A 228 -11.17 -8.07 3.14
C LEU A 228 -12.34 -8.84 2.52
N ILE A 229 -13.40 -8.13 2.11
CA ILE A 229 -14.67 -8.72 1.66
C ILE A 229 -14.95 -8.33 0.21
N ASN A 230 -15.29 -9.32 -0.61
CA ASN A 230 -15.67 -9.17 -2.01
C ASN A 230 -17.01 -9.89 -2.28
N ASP A 231 -18.12 -9.16 -2.27
CA ASP A 231 -19.42 -9.70 -2.67
C ASP A 231 -19.67 -9.64 -4.19
N ALA A 232 -18.71 -9.11 -4.97
CA ALA A 232 -18.85 -8.99 -6.41
C ALA A 232 -18.84 -10.38 -7.08
N PRO A 233 -19.47 -10.54 -8.27
CA PRO A 233 -19.49 -11.80 -9.01
C PRO A 233 -18.18 -12.12 -9.76
N PHE A 234 -17.10 -11.39 -9.47
CA PHE A 234 -15.78 -11.55 -10.08
C PHE A 234 -14.68 -11.50 -8.99
N GLU A 235 -13.51 -12.04 -9.31
CA GLU A 235 -12.31 -11.99 -8.46
C GLU A 235 -11.77 -10.55 -8.38
N VAL A 236 -11.20 -10.16 -7.24
CA VAL A 236 -10.59 -8.83 -7.06
C VAL A 236 -9.15 -8.90 -6.59
N ALA A 237 -8.38 -7.91 -7.03
CA ALA A 237 -7.07 -7.58 -6.48
C ALA A 237 -7.26 -6.47 -5.44
N ALA A 238 -6.91 -6.77 -4.19
CA ALA A 238 -6.95 -5.85 -3.08
C ALA A 238 -5.54 -5.40 -2.71
N THR A 239 -5.24 -4.10 -2.82
CA THR A 239 -4.05 -3.50 -2.22
C THR A 239 -4.40 -3.08 -0.79
N LEU A 240 -3.73 -3.66 0.19
CA LEU A 240 -3.88 -3.29 1.60
C LEU A 240 -2.68 -2.45 2.06
N MET A 241 -2.96 -1.33 2.71
CA MET A 241 -1.98 -0.41 3.27
C MET A 241 -2.32 -0.08 4.73
N ILE A 242 -1.30 0.04 5.57
CA ILE A 242 -1.40 0.39 6.99
C ILE A 242 -0.35 1.48 7.22
N ASP A 243 -0.76 2.65 7.70
CA ASP A 243 0.10 3.82 7.91
C ASP A 243 0.95 4.16 6.64
N GLY A 244 0.30 4.09 5.47
CA GLY A 244 0.92 4.31 4.16
C GLY A 244 1.88 3.20 3.68
N LEU A 245 2.11 2.16 4.48
CA LEU A 245 2.94 1.01 4.12
C LEU A 245 2.07 -0.11 3.54
N GLY A 246 2.39 -0.59 2.34
CA GLY A 246 1.72 -1.75 1.75
C GLY A 246 2.00 -3.05 2.50
N LEU A 247 1.05 -3.99 2.45
CA LEU A 247 1.13 -5.31 3.13
C LEU A 247 2.46 -6.05 2.90
N PHE A 248 2.98 -5.99 1.67
CA PHE A 248 4.22 -6.65 1.24
C PHE A 248 5.50 -5.83 1.49
N ALA A 249 5.42 -4.67 2.16
CA ALA A 249 6.57 -3.79 2.32
C ALA A 249 7.72 -4.41 3.15
N PHE A 250 7.49 -5.53 3.84
CA PHE A 250 8.47 -6.28 4.63
C PHE A 250 8.71 -7.71 4.10
N SER A 251 8.19 -7.98 2.89
CA SER A 251 8.23 -9.27 2.20
C SER A 251 9.61 -9.57 1.61
N GLU A 252 9.98 -10.84 1.55
CA GLU A 252 11.08 -11.34 0.71
C GLU A 252 10.72 -11.37 -0.78
N HIS A 253 9.43 -11.23 -1.10
CA HIS A 253 8.85 -11.11 -2.45
C HIS A 253 8.46 -9.64 -2.74
N PRO A 254 9.39 -8.77 -3.15
CA PRO A 254 9.11 -7.36 -3.47
C PRO A 254 8.23 -7.16 -4.72
N GLU A 255 8.06 -8.19 -5.54
CA GLU A 255 7.15 -8.22 -6.69
C GLU A 255 5.66 -8.30 -6.30
N TYR A 256 5.35 -8.77 -5.08
CA TYR A 256 3.96 -8.93 -4.63
C TYR A 256 3.29 -7.58 -4.34
N SER A 257 2.06 -7.44 -4.84
CA SER A 257 1.36 -6.15 -4.95
C SER A 257 -0.09 -6.19 -4.44
N TYR A 258 -0.71 -7.37 -4.41
CA TYR A 258 -2.14 -7.54 -4.20
C TYR A 258 -2.45 -8.82 -3.42
N VAL A 259 -3.48 -8.77 -2.58
CA VAL A 259 -4.20 -9.97 -2.11
C VAL A 259 -5.30 -10.26 -3.13
N ILE A 260 -5.36 -11.49 -3.62
CA ILE A 260 -6.43 -11.92 -4.53
C ILE A 260 -7.59 -12.51 -3.73
N ILE A 261 -8.80 -11.98 -3.93
CA ILE A 261 -10.01 -12.41 -3.22
C ILE A 261 -11.00 -12.95 -4.27
N PRO A 262 -11.38 -14.24 -4.22
CA PRO A 262 -12.39 -14.82 -5.11
C PRO A 262 -13.72 -14.07 -5.12
N ALA A 263 -14.54 -14.33 -6.14
CA ALA A 263 -15.89 -13.82 -6.23
C ALA A 263 -16.74 -14.29 -5.04
N ARG A 264 -17.54 -13.39 -4.46
CA ARG A 264 -18.47 -13.68 -3.33
C ARG A 264 -17.78 -14.34 -2.13
N SER A 265 -16.59 -13.87 -1.77
CA SER A 265 -15.79 -14.43 -0.67
C SER A 265 -15.10 -13.34 0.16
N SER A 266 -14.39 -13.77 1.20
CA SER A 266 -13.57 -12.89 2.04
C SER A 266 -12.31 -13.61 2.51
N GLY A 267 -11.19 -12.89 2.63
CA GLY A 267 -9.95 -13.36 3.25
C GLY A 267 -9.62 -12.56 4.51
N VAL A 268 -8.90 -13.16 5.46
CA VAL A 268 -8.45 -12.49 6.70
C VAL A 268 -6.93 -12.36 6.64
N ILE A 269 -6.43 -11.13 6.76
CA ILE A 269 -5.00 -10.82 6.82
C ILE A 269 -4.62 -10.56 8.27
N THR A 270 -3.82 -11.44 8.86
CA THR A 270 -3.45 -11.43 10.29
C THR A 270 -2.17 -10.65 10.60
N GLY A 271 -1.36 -10.34 9.59
CA GLY A 271 -0.05 -9.73 9.78
C GLY A 271 0.61 -9.26 8.49
N TRP A 272 1.78 -8.62 8.64
CA TRP A 272 2.65 -8.24 7.53
C TRP A 272 3.18 -9.48 6.83
N HIS A 273 3.11 -9.51 5.50
CA HIS A 273 3.67 -10.63 4.74
C HIS A 273 5.20 -10.62 4.83
N ARG A 274 5.79 -11.72 5.29
CA ARG A 274 7.24 -11.95 5.27
C ARG A 274 7.59 -12.93 4.15
N THR A 275 6.98 -14.10 4.16
CA THR A 275 7.06 -15.13 3.11
C THR A 275 5.66 -15.70 2.85
N ASN A 276 5.52 -16.62 1.89
CA ASN A 276 4.23 -17.28 1.63
C ASN A 276 3.73 -18.16 2.80
N ASP A 277 4.62 -18.59 3.68
CA ASP A 277 4.31 -19.42 4.85
C ASP A 277 4.35 -18.63 6.17
N GLU A 278 4.89 -17.39 6.18
CA GLU A 278 5.12 -16.59 7.38
C GLU A 278 4.54 -15.16 7.28
N ALA A 279 3.78 -14.76 8.30
CA ALA A 279 3.30 -13.40 8.50
C ALA A 279 3.56 -12.93 9.94
N GLU A 280 3.90 -11.66 10.10
CA GLU A 280 4.17 -11.04 11.40
C GLU A 280 2.93 -10.28 11.88
N GLU A 281 2.33 -10.72 13.00
CA GLU A 281 1.04 -10.18 13.49
C GLU A 281 1.01 -8.65 13.55
N PHE A 282 -0.12 -8.04 13.18
CA PHE A 282 -0.30 -6.62 13.40
C PHE A 282 -0.54 -6.35 14.89
N VAL A 283 0.35 -5.60 15.53
CA VAL A 283 0.27 -5.22 16.95
C VAL A 283 0.35 -3.71 17.09
N VAL A 284 -0.51 -3.13 17.93
CA VAL A 284 -0.37 -1.73 18.36
C VAL A 284 0.63 -1.69 19.52
N THR A 285 1.79 -1.07 19.31
CA THR A 285 2.81 -0.87 20.35
C THR A 285 3.08 0.61 20.57
N GLU A 286 3.65 0.97 21.71
CA GLU A 286 4.31 2.27 21.90
C GLU A 286 5.26 2.53 20.74
N TYR A 287 5.30 3.78 20.27
CA TYR A 287 6.04 4.15 19.06
C TYR A 287 7.48 3.59 19.04
N PRO A 288 8.34 3.74 20.08
CA PRO A 288 9.73 3.25 20.06
C PRO A 288 9.94 1.75 19.84
N ARG A 289 8.89 0.93 19.93
CA ARG A 289 8.93 -0.53 19.73
C ARG A 289 8.13 -1.01 18.52
N SER A 290 7.61 -0.09 17.71
CA SER A 290 6.85 -0.41 16.50
C SER A 290 7.79 -0.64 15.30
N ALA A 291 7.33 -1.43 14.32
CA ALA A 291 8.00 -1.60 13.01
C ALA A 291 8.22 -0.26 12.26
N ALA A 292 7.52 0.80 12.66
CA ALA A 292 7.77 2.16 12.18
C ALA A 292 8.99 2.83 12.86
N ALA A 293 9.18 2.65 14.18
CA ALA A 293 10.31 3.25 14.89
C ALA A 293 11.64 2.50 14.70
N GLU A 294 11.64 1.21 14.34
CA GLU A 294 12.83 0.53 13.84
C GLU A 294 13.45 1.25 12.61
N ARG A 295 12.66 2.10 11.93
CA ARG A 295 13.06 2.95 10.81
C ARG A 295 13.00 4.46 11.13
N SER A 296 12.93 4.83 12.41
CA SER A 296 12.81 6.22 12.90
C SER A 296 11.62 7.01 12.32
N LEU A 297 10.55 6.34 11.86
CA LEU A 297 9.42 6.90 11.09
C LEU A 297 8.37 7.62 11.96
N ALA A 298 8.64 8.83 12.43
CA ALA A 298 7.70 9.54 13.32
C ALA A 298 6.35 9.88 12.61
N PRO A 299 5.20 9.36 13.11
CA PRO A 299 3.87 9.64 12.57
C PRO A 299 3.17 10.77 13.37
N SER A 300 1.90 11.02 13.07
CA SER A 300 0.99 11.57 14.09
C SER A 300 0.92 10.55 15.25
N PRO A 301 1.21 10.91 16.51
CA PRO A 301 1.46 9.92 17.57
C PRO A 301 0.27 8.98 17.81
N ASP A 302 -0.96 9.49 17.71
CA ASP A 302 -2.14 8.82 18.26
C ASP A 302 -3.06 8.19 17.19
N LEU A 303 -2.86 8.54 15.91
CA LEU A 303 -3.78 8.17 14.82
C LEU A 303 -3.09 7.33 13.72
N GLY A 304 -3.51 6.08 13.58
CA GLY A 304 -3.16 5.23 12.45
C GLY A 304 -4.27 5.18 11.39
N VAL A 305 -3.93 4.74 10.17
CA VAL A 305 -4.86 4.60 9.04
C VAL A 305 -4.66 3.26 8.34
N ILE A 306 -5.75 2.51 8.17
CA ILE A 306 -5.78 1.28 7.36
C ILE A 306 -6.59 1.58 6.10
N THR A 307 -6.02 1.35 4.91
CA THR A 307 -6.66 1.58 3.60
C THR A 307 -6.64 0.30 2.76
N ALA A 308 -7.81 -0.12 2.27
CA ALA A 308 -7.96 -1.19 1.30
C ALA A 308 -8.52 -0.66 -0.02
N CYS A 309 -7.79 -0.93 -1.11
CA CYS A 309 -8.11 -0.50 -2.48
C CYS A 309 -8.45 -1.72 -3.33
N PHE A 310 -9.63 -1.72 -3.96
CA PHE A 310 -10.18 -2.86 -4.70
C PHE A 310 -10.27 -2.57 -6.20
N ALA A 311 -9.65 -3.42 -7.01
CA ALA A 311 -9.79 -3.47 -8.47
C ALA A 311 -10.24 -4.87 -8.90
N ALA A 312 -10.87 -5.01 -10.07
CA ALA A 312 -11.14 -6.34 -10.61
C ALA A 312 -9.83 -7.10 -10.89
N ALA A 313 -9.87 -8.43 -10.79
CA ALA A 313 -8.77 -9.31 -11.18
C ALA A 313 -9.26 -10.41 -12.13
N TRP A 314 -8.37 -10.85 -13.02
CA TRP A 314 -8.61 -12.02 -13.87
C TRP A 314 -7.27 -12.71 -14.23
N PRO A 315 -7.28 -14.01 -14.54
CA PRO A 315 -6.08 -14.72 -15.00
C PRO A 315 -5.40 -14.00 -16.18
N ALA A 316 -4.07 -14.04 -16.27
CA ALA A 316 -3.33 -13.34 -17.33
C ALA A 316 -3.77 -13.71 -18.76
N GLY A 317 -4.22 -14.95 -18.98
CA GLY A 317 -4.82 -15.44 -20.23
C GLY A 317 -6.35 -15.41 -20.30
N GLY A 318 -7.04 -14.90 -19.26
CA GLY A 318 -8.49 -14.80 -19.17
C GLY A 318 -9.06 -13.50 -19.75
N ASN A 319 -10.39 -13.44 -19.85
CA ASN A 319 -11.11 -12.22 -20.21
C ASN A 319 -11.34 -11.35 -18.95
N PRO A 320 -11.28 -10.01 -19.07
CA PRO A 320 -11.72 -9.11 -18.00
C PRO A 320 -13.24 -9.22 -17.76
N PRO A 321 -13.75 -8.75 -16.61
CA PRO A 321 -15.16 -8.43 -16.45
C PRO A 321 -15.68 -7.49 -17.55
N LEU A 322 -16.94 -7.67 -17.92
CA LEU A 322 -17.57 -7.01 -19.08
C LEU A 322 -17.49 -5.47 -19.03
N ASP A 323 -17.44 -4.90 -17.83
CA ASP A 323 -17.44 -3.47 -17.54
C ASP A 323 -16.05 -2.82 -17.51
N GLU A 324 -14.95 -3.58 -17.44
CA GLU A 324 -13.59 -2.98 -17.51
C GLU A 324 -13.31 -2.37 -18.89
N GLY A 325 -13.91 -2.90 -19.95
CA GLY A 325 -13.62 -2.57 -21.34
C GLY A 325 -12.42 -3.35 -21.89
N MET A 326 -12.36 -3.54 -23.20
CA MET A 326 -11.23 -4.20 -23.88
C MET A 326 -10.13 -3.17 -24.19
N GLU A 327 -9.40 -2.71 -23.18
CA GLU A 327 -8.14 -1.99 -23.43
C GLU A 327 -7.08 -2.93 -24.04
N GLY A 328 -6.24 -2.36 -24.90
CA GLY A 328 -5.43 -3.10 -25.87
C GLY A 328 -4.49 -4.15 -25.24
N ARG A 329 -4.44 -5.34 -25.86
CA ARG A 329 -3.56 -6.43 -25.44
C ARG A 329 -2.09 -5.99 -25.43
N SER A 330 -1.52 -5.81 -24.24
CA SER A 330 -0.06 -5.97 -24.05
C SER A 330 0.30 -7.45 -24.24
N VAL A 331 1.26 -7.74 -25.11
CA VAL A 331 1.67 -9.10 -25.48
C VAL A 331 3.14 -9.32 -25.11
N ARG A 332 3.39 -10.05 -24.01
CA ARG A 332 4.60 -10.84 -23.66
C ARG A 332 4.34 -11.70 -22.39
N ALA A 333 5.17 -12.74 -22.15
CA ALA A 333 4.90 -13.93 -21.29
C ALA A 333 5.64 -13.88 -19.91
N THR A 334 5.56 -14.82 -18.92
CA THR A 334 5.76 -16.32 -18.92
C THR A 334 5.38 -16.94 -17.53
N GLY A 335 4.97 -18.24 -17.41
CA GLY A 335 4.64 -18.97 -16.14
C GLY A 335 5.50 -20.25 -15.90
N ARG A 336 5.32 -21.17 -14.91
CA ARG A 336 4.21 -21.59 -13.98
C ARG A 336 4.75 -22.43 -12.77
N GLY A 337 3.92 -22.84 -11.78
CA GLY A 337 4.22 -23.96 -10.82
C GLY A 337 3.02 -24.52 -9.98
N PRO A 338 3.10 -25.76 -9.41
CA PRO A 338 2.17 -26.32 -8.38
C PRO A 338 2.89 -26.70 -7.03
N ILE A 339 2.31 -27.01 -5.86
CA ILE A 339 1.05 -26.68 -5.13
C ILE A 339 1.34 -26.83 -3.60
N THR A 340 1.04 -25.80 -2.76
CA THR A 340 0.84 -25.79 -1.27
C THR A 340 1.97 -26.28 -0.31
N ARG A 341 2.11 -25.73 0.93
CA ARG A 341 1.10 -25.78 2.02
C ARG A 341 1.25 -24.78 3.20
N ALA A 342 0.81 -23.54 2.98
CA ALA A 342 0.10 -22.68 3.95
C ALA A 342 -0.95 -21.84 3.19
N GLU A 343 -1.81 -21.05 3.87
CA GLU A 343 -3.08 -20.52 3.31
C GLU A 343 -2.98 -19.33 2.33
N LEU A 344 -1.80 -19.02 1.77
CA LEU A 344 -1.65 -18.06 0.67
C LEU A 344 -1.01 -18.74 -0.55
N ALA A 345 -1.70 -18.66 -1.70
CA ALA A 345 -1.23 -19.23 -2.96
C ALA A 345 -0.80 -18.11 -3.92
N GLU A 346 0.45 -18.15 -4.37
CA GLU A 346 0.92 -17.25 -5.44
C GLU A 346 0.12 -17.48 -6.72
N VAL A 347 -0.38 -16.39 -7.31
CA VAL A 347 -1.15 -16.42 -8.55
C VAL A 347 -0.84 -15.20 -9.42
N GLU A 348 -0.61 -15.43 -10.72
CA GLU A 348 -0.51 -14.35 -11.70
C GLU A 348 -1.90 -13.84 -12.08
N ARG A 349 -2.09 -12.52 -12.04
CA ARG A 349 -3.34 -11.84 -12.40
C ARG A 349 -3.10 -10.54 -13.16
N LYS A 350 -4.02 -10.23 -14.07
CA LYS A 350 -4.24 -8.87 -14.58
C LYS A 350 -5.21 -8.16 -13.67
N THR A 351 -5.00 -6.86 -13.48
CA THR A 351 -5.83 -6.00 -12.63
C THR A 351 -6.53 -4.94 -13.46
N GLY A 352 -7.79 -4.68 -13.14
CA GLY A 352 -8.60 -3.61 -13.74
C GLY A 352 -8.38 -2.26 -13.10
N ARG A 353 -9.28 -1.32 -13.38
CA ARG A 353 -9.29 0.01 -12.78
C ARG A 353 -9.72 -0.06 -11.31
N LEU A 354 -9.26 0.88 -10.47
CA LEU A 354 -9.73 1.00 -9.09
C LEU A 354 -11.24 1.26 -9.07
N ARG A 355 -11.98 0.46 -8.30
CA ARG A 355 -13.43 0.49 -8.14
C ARG A 355 -13.88 1.04 -6.79
N ALA A 356 -13.09 0.81 -5.73
CA ALA A 356 -13.32 1.42 -4.42
C ALA A 356 -12.01 1.55 -3.64
N ALA A 357 -11.90 2.61 -2.84
CA ALA A 357 -10.95 2.72 -1.74
C ALA A 357 -11.74 2.85 -0.43
N ILE A 358 -11.32 2.12 0.60
CA ILE A 358 -11.99 2.10 1.90
C ILE A 358 -10.91 2.31 2.96
N SER A 359 -11.03 3.39 3.73
CA SER A 359 -10.10 3.71 4.81
C SER A 359 -10.79 3.85 6.16
N VAL A 360 -10.16 3.28 7.18
CA VAL A 360 -10.54 3.41 8.59
C VAL A 360 -9.38 3.99 9.38
N ARG A 361 -9.69 4.97 10.23
CA ARG A 361 -8.78 5.57 11.19
C ARG A 361 -8.84 4.75 12.47
N TYR A 362 -7.70 4.49 13.09
CA TYR A 362 -7.66 3.85 14.40
C TYR A 362 -6.83 4.66 15.38
N THR A 363 -7.40 4.92 16.56
CA THR A 363 -6.65 5.46 17.70
C THR A 363 -5.97 4.34 18.48
N LYS A 364 -4.85 4.69 19.14
CA LYS A 364 -3.94 3.76 19.84
C LYS A 364 -4.09 3.82 21.38
N ASP A 365 -5.10 4.57 21.86
CA ASP A 365 -5.31 4.91 23.26
C ASP A 365 -6.01 3.82 24.07
N ASP A 366 -5.57 3.63 25.30
CA ASP A 366 -6.23 2.78 26.29
C ASP A 366 -7.40 3.50 27.03
N GLY A 367 -7.60 4.79 26.74
CA GLY A 367 -8.66 5.62 27.32
C GLY A 367 -10.05 5.38 26.70
N PRO A 368 -11.14 5.70 27.44
CA PRO A 368 -12.49 5.55 26.93
C PRO A 368 -12.80 6.60 25.85
N GLY A 369 -12.72 6.19 24.57
CA GLY A 369 -13.30 6.95 23.47
C GLY A 369 -12.54 8.22 23.10
N ALA A 370 -11.24 8.12 22.82
CA ALA A 370 -10.52 9.13 22.03
C ALA A 370 -11.03 9.12 20.58
N VAL A 371 -12.20 9.71 20.41
CA VAL A 371 -12.87 10.02 19.15
C VAL A 371 -12.79 11.54 19.02
N PRO A 372 -12.35 12.11 17.88
CA PRO A 372 -12.26 13.57 17.75
C PRO A 372 -13.63 14.20 17.99
N ASP A 373 -13.69 15.18 18.89
CA ASP A 373 -14.92 15.88 19.28
C ASP A 373 -15.67 16.36 18.03
N ARG A 374 -17.00 16.18 18.04
CA ARG A 374 -17.85 16.80 17.01
C ARG A 374 -17.75 18.32 17.17
N PRO A 375 -17.41 19.08 16.12
CA PRO A 375 -17.77 20.49 16.11
C PRO A 375 -19.31 20.59 16.15
N GLU A 376 -19.82 21.48 17.00
CA GLU A 376 -21.26 21.79 17.16
C GLU A 376 -21.87 22.42 15.89
#